data_AF-A0A6I6JJ79-F1
#
_entry.id   AF-A0A6I6JJ79-F1
#
_cell.length_a   1.000
_cell.length_b   1.000
_cell.length_c   1.000
_cell.angle_alpha   90.00
_cell.angle_beta   90.00
_cell.angle_gamma   90.00
#
_symmetry.space_group_name_H-M   'P 1'
#
loop_
_entity.id
_entity.type
_entity.pdbx_description
1 polymer ?
#
loop_
_entity_poly.entity_id
_entity_poly.type
_entity_poly.pdbx_seq_one_letter_code
_entity_poly.pdbx_strand_id
1 'polypeptide(L)'
;MKRFTFLSLFFIFYSTLLFSQKLVTELNSGDIRSALKLANIEIHKFNFSEADTVHNLTIYLDEIADDSIINHKEYNFGRWSNDLTKRQLKIMSKIDSAKDSVYFITLSHPGMQLSARFDISPEFCKNHAWMDVKQDEILYDKKTPLLFFGMFWEDEFNGQKVYRFCWGEEVTREMNNVSLDQIDHMILVSYELKD
;
A
#
# COMPACT_ATOMS: atom_id res chain seq x y z
N MET A 1 2.51 72.18 -18.90
CA MET A 1 1.86 70.88 -19.14
C MET A 1 2.86 69.71 -19.25
N LYS A 2 3.78 69.52 -18.28
CA LYS A 2 4.73 68.39 -18.30
C LYS A 2 4.72 67.53 -17.03
N ARG A 3 3.93 67.92 -16.00
CA ARG A 3 3.81 67.18 -14.72
C ARG A 3 2.64 66.19 -14.68
N PHE A 4 1.67 66.30 -15.59
CA PHE A 4 0.51 65.42 -15.64
C PHE A 4 0.78 64.06 -16.31
N THR A 5 1.79 63.98 -17.17
CA THR A 5 2.15 62.73 -17.87
C THR A 5 2.77 61.69 -16.96
N PHE A 6 3.48 62.10 -15.90
CA PHE A 6 4.13 61.17 -14.97
C PHE A 6 3.12 60.46 -14.05
N LEU A 7 2.05 61.15 -13.66
CA LEU A 7 1.00 60.59 -12.78
C LEU A 7 0.14 59.54 -13.52
N SER A 8 -0.11 59.76 -14.82
CA SER A 8 -0.86 58.82 -15.66
C SER A 8 -0.07 57.53 -15.95
N LEU A 9 1.24 57.63 -16.12
CA LEU A 9 2.11 56.44 -16.27
C LEU A 9 2.13 55.59 -15.00
N PHE A 10 2.13 56.22 -13.82
CA PHE A 10 2.11 55.49 -12.55
C PHE A 10 0.80 54.72 -12.32
N PHE A 11 -0.35 55.28 -12.72
CA PHE A 11 -1.65 54.60 -12.62
C PHE A 11 -1.81 53.41 -13.58
N ILE A 12 -1.18 53.47 -14.76
CA ILE A 12 -1.17 52.35 -15.72
C ILE A 12 -0.28 51.21 -15.23
N PHE A 13 0.80 51.51 -14.50
CA PHE A 13 1.64 50.48 -13.89
C PHE A 13 0.99 49.87 -12.62
N TYR A 14 0.24 50.65 -11.84
CA TYR A 14 -0.39 50.15 -10.60
C TYR A 14 -1.54 49.17 -10.85
N SER A 15 -2.28 49.32 -11.96
CA SER A 15 -3.34 48.38 -12.36
C SER A 15 -2.81 47.05 -12.87
N THR A 16 -1.49 46.91 -13.01
CA THR A 16 -0.80 45.64 -13.29
C THR A 16 -0.21 44.99 -12.04
N LEU A 17 -0.61 45.40 -10.83
CA LEU A 17 -0.52 44.54 -9.65
C LEU A 17 -1.49 43.37 -9.83
N LEU A 18 -1.06 42.48 -10.70
CA LEU A 18 -1.58 41.17 -11.01
C LEU A 18 -1.77 40.43 -9.69
N PHE A 19 -2.94 39.82 -9.53
CA PHE A 19 -3.17 38.81 -8.50
C PHE A 19 -1.99 37.84 -8.51
N SER A 20 -1.07 37.95 -7.55
CA SER A 20 0.17 37.16 -7.54
C SER A 20 -0.09 35.71 -7.17
N GLN A 21 -1.24 35.46 -6.54
CA GLN A 21 -1.62 34.15 -6.01
C GLN A 21 -3.13 33.98 -6.22
N LYS A 22 -3.48 32.97 -7.02
CA LYS A 22 -4.85 32.45 -7.10
C LYS A 22 -4.86 31.14 -6.33
N LEU A 23 -5.67 31.06 -5.28
CA LEU A 23 -5.91 29.81 -4.59
C LEU A 23 -6.54 28.82 -5.58
N VAL A 24 -5.85 27.72 -5.86
CA VAL A 24 -6.40 26.59 -6.61
C VAL A 24 -7.04 25.67 -5.59
N THR A 25 -8.37 25.58 -5.60
CA THR A 25 -9.15 24.77 -4.66
C THR A 25 -9.43 23.35 -5.19
N GLU A 26 -9.25 23.14 -6.48
CA GLU A 26 -9.46 21.84 -7.13
C GLU A 26 -8.27 20.94 -6.86
N LEU A 27 -8.52 19.78 -6.26
CA LEU A 27 -7.52 18.74 -6.05
C LEU A 27 -7.40 17.86 -7.29
N ASN A 28 -6.18 17.62 -7.74
CA ASN A 28 -5.90 16.63 -8.77
C ASN A 28 -5.47 15.29 -8.14
N SER A 29 -5.31 14.26 -8.98
CA SER A 29 -4.91 12.92 -8.54
C SER A 29 -3.49 12.87 -7.95
N GLY A 30 -2.59 13.76 -8.36
CA GLY A 30 -1.25 13.92 -7.79
C GLY A 30 -1.28 14.50 -6.37
N ASP A 31 -2.17 15.45 -6.10
CA ASP A 31 -2.36 16.01 -4.76
C ASP A 31 -2.88 14.94 -3.80
N ILE A 32 -3.85 14.13 -4.25
CA ILE A 32 -4.39 13.00 -3.48
C ILE A 32 -3.29 11.97 -3.18
N ARG A 33 -2.48 11.59 -4.18
CA ARG A 33 -1.36 10.66 -3.97
C ARG A 33 -0.34 11.21 -2.97
N SER A 34 -0.03 12.50 -3.05
CA SER A 34 0.89 13.15 -2.13
C SER A 34 0.33 13.18 -0.70
N ALA A 35 -0.96 13.47 -0.54
CA ALA A 35 -1.63 13.44 0.75
C ALA A 35 -1.67 12.03 1.35
N LEU A 36 -1.95 11.00 0.55
CA LEU A 36 -1.90 9.60 0.99
C LEU A 36 -0.50 9.21 1.46
N LYS A 37 0.54 9.58 0.70
CA LYS A 37 1.93 9.36 1.09
C LYS A 37 2.29 10.07 2.40
N LEU A 38 1.89 11.33 2.58
CA LEU A 38 2.09 12.08 3.83
C LEU A 38 1.34 11.46 5.02
N ALA A 39 0.23 10.78 4.76
CA ALA A 39 -0.54 10.07 5.77
C ALA A 39 -0.03 8.64 6.04
N ASN A 40 1.08 8.23 5.42
CA ASN A 40 1.60 6.86 5.44
C ASN A 40 0.55 5.82 5.03
N ILE A 41 -0.26 6.15 4.02
CA ILE A 41 -1.27 5.27 3.45
C ILE A 41 -0.81 4.72 2.12
N GLU A 42 -0.74 3.40 2.01
CA GLU A 42 -0.48 2.69 0.77
C GLU A 42 -1.72 1.90 0.34
N ILE A 43 -1.96 1.81 -0.97
CA ILE A 43 -3.16 1.19 -1.53
C ILE A 43 -2.76 0.24 -2.65
N HIS A 44 -3.02 -1.05 -2.43
CA HIS A 44 -2.84 -2.12 -3.41
C HIS A 44 -4.22 -2.54 -3.92
N LYS A 45 -4.33 -2.73 -5.24
CA LYS A 45 -5.56 -3.17 -5.89
C LYS A 45 -5.27 -4.40 -6.72
N PHE A 46 -5.97 -5.48 -6.40
CA PHE A 46 -5.88 -6.73 -7.11
C PHE A 46 -7.17 -6.93 -7.89
N ASN A 47 -7.02 -7.22 -9.17
CA ASN A 47 -8.10 -7.64 -10.04
C ASN A 47 -7.77 -9.05 -10.50
N PHE A 48 -8.54 -10.03 -10.04
CA PHE A 48 -8.21 -11.42 -10.36
C PHE A 48 -8.91 -11.83 -11.65
N SER A 49 -8.35 -12.84 -12.28
CA SER A 49 -8.85 -13.46 -13.50
C SER A 49 -10.30 -13.96 -13.35
N GLU A 50 -10.92 -14.30 -14.48
CA GLU A 50 -12.27 -14.87 -14.48
C GLU A 50 -12.28 -16.21 -13.76
N ALA A 51 -13.28 -16.44 -12.90
CA ALA A 51 -13.48 -17.73 -12.23
C ALA A 51 -14.58 -18.50 -12.96
N ASP A 52 -14.47 -19.81 -13.09
CA ASP A 52 -15.48 -20.56 -13.86
C ASP A 52 -16.84 -20.62 -13.14
N THR A 53 -16.82 -20.49 -11.81
CA THR A 53 -18.00 -20.59 -10.94
C THR A 53 -18.01 -19.54 -9.82
N VAL A 54 -19.07 -19.53 -9.02
CA VAL A 54 -19.16 -18.69 -7.82
C VAL A 54 -18.47 -19.42 -6.68
N HIS A 55 -17.43 -18.80 -6.10
CA HIS A 55 -16.66 -19.37 -4.99
C HIS A 55 -16.79 -18.50 -3.75
N ASN A 56 -16.48 -19.04 -2.58
CA ASN A 56 -16.33 -18.28 -1.35
C ASN A 56 -14.89 -17.77 -1.24
N LEU A 57 -14.73 -16.46 -1.08
CA LEU A 57 -13.45 -15.81 -0.83
C LEU A 57 -13.16 -15.78 0.67
N THR A 58 -12.03 -16.33 1.06
CA THR A 58 -11.44 -16.12 2.37
C THR A 58 -10.12 -15.39 2.23
N ILE A 59 -9.87 -14.39 3.09
CA ILE A 59 -8.58 -13.70 3.20
C ILE A 59 -7.93 -14.05 4.54
N TYR A 60 -6.64 -14.34 4.47
CA TYR A 60 -5.78 -14.63 5.61
C TYR A 60 -4.76 -13.50 5.78
N LEU A 61 -4.57 -13.07 7.01
CA LEU A 61 -3.49 -12.18 7.42
C LEU A 61 -2.66 -12.89 8.48
N ASP A 62 -1.44 -13.27 8.13
CA ASP A 62 -0.48 -13.90 9.04
C ASP A 62 0.62 -12.92 9.39
N GLU A 63 0.87 -12.72 10.68
CA GLU A 63 2.10 -12.10 11.17
C GLU A 63 3.10 -13.21 11.43
N ILE A 64 4.26 -13.12 10.78
CA ILE A 64 5.31 -14.13 10.81
C ILE A 64 6.56 -13.47 11.40
N ALA A 65 7.15 -14.10 12.41
CA ALA A 65 8.44 -13.73 12.97
C ALA A 65 9.25 -15.00 13.23
N ASP A 66 10.56 -14.97 12.92
CA ASP A 66 11.49 -16.08 13.13
C ASP A 66 10.90 -17.45 12.66
N ASP A 67 10.45 -17.50 11.40
CA ASP A 67 9.82 -18.66 10.74
C ASP A 67 8.53 -19.19 11.39
N SER A 68 7.92 -18.42 12.29
CA SER A 68 6.72 -18.82 13.02
C SER A 68 5.58 -17.84 12.81
N ILE A 69 4.36 -18.35 12.58
CA ILE A 69 3.15 -17.52 12.57
C ILE A 69 2.82 -17.17 14.03
N ILE A 70 2.99 -15.90 14.39
CA ILE A 70 2.72 -15.37 15.73
C ILE A 70 1.30 -14.80 15.87
N ASN A 71 0.69 -14.41 14.75
CA ASN A 71 -0.69 -13.92 14.71
C ASN A 71 -1.37 -14.41 13.44
N HIS A 72 -2.58 -14.93 13.57
CA HIS A 72 -3.35 -15.43 12.45
C HIS A 72 -4.75 -14.82 12.49
N LYS A 73 -5.17 -14.22 11.37
CA LYS A 73 -6.51 -13.68 11.20
C LYS A 73 -7.11 -14.21 9.91
N GLU A 74 -8.30 -14.75 10.01
CA GLU A 74 -9.07 -15.29 8.88
C GLU A 74 -10.40 -14.56 8.76
N TYR A 75 -10.73 -14.18 7.53
CA TYR A 75 -11.95 -13.44 7.23
C TYR A 75 -12.63 -13.99 5.98
N ASN A 76 -13.89 -14.41 6.14
CA ASN A 76 -14.73 -14.81 5.01
C ASN A 76 -15.41 -13.56 4.41
N PHE A 77 -15.08 -13.26 3.16
CA PHE A 77 -15.56 -12.10 2.41
C PHE A 77 -16.80 -12.40 1.56
N GLY A 78 -17.36 -13.60 1.69
CA GLY A 78 -18.52 -14.07 0.95
C GLY A 78 -18.16 -14.47 -0.47
N ARG A 79 -19.08 -14.19 -1.41
CA ARG A 79 -19.02 -14.74 -2.76
C ARG A 79 -18.10 -13.95 -3.69
N TRP A 80 -17.17 -14.67 -4.31
CA TRP A 80 -16.41 -14.34 -5.50
C TRP A 80 -17.17 -14.80 -6.76
N SER A 81 -17.25 -13.96 -7.79
CA SER A 81 -17.97 -14.32 -9.02
C SER A 81 -17.49 -13.52 -10.22
N ASN A 82 -18.00 -13.86 -11.40
CA ASN A 82 -17.65 -13.21 -12.67
C ASN A 82 -18.11 -11.76 -12.86
N ASP A 83 -18.76 -11.18 -11.86
CA ASP A 83 -19.04 -9.75 -11.82
C ASP A 83 -17.73 -8.97 -11.57
N LEU A 84 -17.37 -8.05 -12.47
CA LEU A 84 -16.18 -7.20 -12.39
C LEU A 84 -16.00 -6.52 -11.03
N THR A 85 -17.10 -6.15 -10.37
CA THR A 85 -17.02 -5.54 -9.03
C THR A 85 -16.57 -6.54 -7.98
N LYS A 86 -17.07 -7.78 -8.06
CA LYS A 86 -16.82 -8.88 -7.11
C LYS A 86 -15.52 -9.65 -7.38
N ARG A 87 -14.71 -9.19 -8.34
CA ARG A 87 -13.33 -9.68 -8.56
C ARG A 87 -12.24 -8.73 -8.07
N GLN A 88 -12.64 -7.63 -7.43
CA GLN A 88 -11.70 -6.61 -6.97
C GLN A 88 -11.48 -6.71 -5.47
N LEU A 89 -10.23 -6.90 -5.08
CA LEU A 89 -9.78 -6.75 -3.70
C LEU A 89 -8.91 -5.50 -3.60
N LYS A 90 -9.22 -4.66 -2.64
CA LYS A 90 -8.41 -3.49 -2.30
C LYS A 90 -7.84 -3.68 -0.91
N ILE A 91 -6.53 -3.57 -0.81
CA ILE A 91 -5.79 -3.61 0.46
C ILE A 91 -5.24 -2.21 0.69
N MET A 92 -5.52 -1.63 1.86
CA MET A 92 -4.93 -0.37 2.29
C MET A 92 -4.17 -0.59 3.57
N SER A 93 -2.95 -0.09 3.65
CA SER A 93 -2.20 -0.05 4.89
C SER A 93 -2.13 1.36 5.43
N LYS A 94 -2.04 1.49 6.76
CA LYS A 94 -1.69 2.74 7.43
C LYS A 94 -0.80 2.46 8.62
N ILE A 95 0.28 3.22 8.74
CA ILE A 95 1.12 3.25 9.95
C ILE A 95 0.59 4.35 10.87
N ASP A 96 0.39 4.05 12.15
CA ASP A 96 0.10 5.07 13.15
C ASP A 96 1.37 5.87 13.46
N SER A 97 1.45 7.08 12.92
CA SER A 97 2.59 7.99 13.10
C SER A 97 2.83 8.39 14.56
N ALA A 98 1.88 8.16 15.46
CA ALA A 98 2.07 8.44 16.89
C ALA A 98 2.74 7.27 17.63
N LYS A 99 2.74 6.08 17.04
CA LYS A 99 3.18 4.84 17.71
C LYS A 99 4.24 4.05 16.94
N ASP A 100 4.51 4.35 15.66
CA ASP A 100 5.54 3.75 14.76
C ASP A 100 5.61 2.20 14.73
N SER A 101 4.70 1.53 15.44
CA SER A 101 4.63 0.10 15.68
C SER A 101 3.22 -0.46 15.44
N VAL A 102 2.25 0.42 15.18
CA VAL A 102 0.85 0.02 14.97
C VAL A 102 0.52 0.14 13.49
N TYR A 103 0.20 -1.00 12.90
CA TYR A 103 -0.09 -1.14 11.48
C TYR A 103 -1.55 -1.54 11.30
N PHE A 104 -2.27 -0.74 10.54
CA PHE A 104 -3.65 -1.01 10.16
C PHE A 104 -3.69 -1.52 8.74
N ILE A 105 -4.24 -2.71 8.53
CA ILE A 105 -4.50 -3.28 7.21
C ILE A 105 -6.01 -3.31 7.01
N THR A 106 -6.50 -2.48 6.11
CA THR A 106 -7.91 -2.42 5.72
C THR A 106 -8.09 -3.19 4.41
N LEU A 107 -8.88 -4.25 4.48
CA LEU A 107 -9.29 -5.05 3.35
C LEU A 107 -10.69 -4.61 2.91
N SER A 108 -10.85 -4.39 1.61
CA SER A 108 -12.10 -3.90 1.02
C SER A 108 -12.45 -4.69 -0.22
N HIS A 109 -13.63 -5.29 -0.19
CA HIS A 109 -14.30 -6.02 -1.25
C HIS A 109 -15.76 -5.53 -1.28
N PRO A 110 -16.51 -5.59 -2.41
CA PRO A 110 -17.89 -5.09 -2.42
C PRO A 110 -18.81 -5.74 -1.38
N GLY A 111 -18.54 -7.00 -1.01
CA GLY A 111 -19.30 -7.72 0.00
C GLY A 111 -18.96 -7.36 1.45
N MET A 112 -17.76 -6.81 1.71
CA MET A 112 -17.28 -6.55 3.06
C MET A 112 -16.08 -5.60 3.08
N GLN A 113 -16.04 -4.73 4.09
CA GLN A 113 -14.85 -3.97 4.44
C GLN A 113 -14.49 -4.26 5.90
N LEU A 114 -13.23 -4.58 6.16
CA LEU A 114 -12.72 -4.79 7.51
C LEU A 114 -11.36 -4.15 7.69
N SER A 115 -11.01 -3.85 8.94
CA SER A 115 -9.71 -3.34 9.32
C SER A 115 -9.11 -4.24 10.39
N ALA A 116 -7.89 -4.72 10.14
CA ALA A 116 -7.09 -5.49 11.07
C ALA A 116 -5.97 -4.61 11.62
N ARG A 117 -5.73 -4.70 12.93
CA ARG A 117 -4.64 -4.01 13.62
C ARG A 117 -3.54 -5.01 13.98
N PHE A 118 -2.30 -4.68 13.67
CA PHE A 118 -1.10 -5.39 14.10
C PHE A 118 -0.29 -4.45 14.99
N ASP A 119 0.05 -4.95 16.17
CA ASP A 119 0.89 -4.25 17.14
C ASP A 119 2.29 -4.90 17.05
N ILE A 120 3.09 -4.41 16.11
CA ILE A 120 4.42 -4.94 15.82
C ILE A 120 5.35 -4.64 17.00
N SER A 121 6.14 -5.63 17.42
CA SER A 121 7.10 -5.46 18.51
C SER A 121 8.17 -4.40 18.16
N PRO A 122 8.66 -3.61 19.13
CA PRO A 122 9.65 -2.55 18.91
C PRO A 122 10.91 -3.00 18.16
N GLU A 123 11.40 -4.22 18.41
CA GLU A 123 12.56 -4.80 17.72
C GLU A 123 12.38 -4.92 16.20
N PHE A 124 11.13 -5.08 15.76
CA PHE A 124 10.75 -5.22 14.36
C PHE A 124 10.26 -3.92 13.74
N CYS A 125 10.11 -2.83 14.50
CA CYS A 125 9.62 -1.52 14.00
C CYS A 125 10.59 -0.80 13.04
N LYS A 126 11.60 -1.49 12.52
CA LYS A 126 12.44 -0.98 11.43
C LYS A 126 11.59 -0.76 10.18
N ASN A 127 12.15 -0.08 9.20
CA ASN A 127 11.46 0.22 7.95
C ASN A 127 10.92 -1.07 7.28
N HIS A 128 9.61 -1.16 7.08
CA HIS A 128 8.94 -2.18 6.29
C HIS A 128 8.46 -1.62 4.95
N ALA A 129 8.19 -2.49 3.97
CA ALA A 129 7.26 -2.17 2.89
C ALA A 129 6.59 -3.39 2.30
N TRP A 130 5.63 -3.04 1.47
CA TRP A 130 4.86 -3.94 0.64
C TRP A 130 5.63 -4.42 -0.57
N MET A 131 5.34 -5.66 -0.93
CA MET A 131 5.76 -6.27 -2.18
C MET A 131 4.68 -7.23 -2.65
N ASP A 132 4.30 -7.06 -3.91
CA ASP A 132 3.29 -7.88 -4.55
C ASP A 132 3.89 -9.25 -4.91
N VAL A 133 3.14 -10.32 -4.65
CA VAL A 133 3.51 -11.69 -5.05
C VAL A 133 2.99 -11.93 -6.46
N LYS A 134 3.88 -12.27 -7.37
CA LYS A 134 3.53 -12.51 -8.77
C LYS A 134 2.80 -13.84 -8.90
N GLN A 135 1.65 -13.80 -9.57
CA GLN A 135 0.82 -14.97 -9.87
C GLN A 135 0.40 -14.94 -11.34
N ASP A 136 0.52 -16.08 -12.00
CA ASP A 136 0.11 -16.24 -13.40
C ASP A 136 -1.28 -16.90 -13.53
N GLU A 137 -1.74 -17.63 -12.51
CA GLU A 137 -3.00 -18.41 -12.52
C GLU A 137 -3.74 -18.35 -11.18
N ILE A 138 -5.06 -18.44 -11.23
CA ILE A 138 -5.91 -18.61 -10.04
C ILE A 138 -5.82 -20.06 -9.55
N LEU A 139 -5.69 -20.24 -8.23
CA LEU A 139 -5.81 -21.55 -7.59
C LEU A 139 -7.06 -21.61 -6.71
N TYR A 140 -7.81 -22.69 -6.88
CA TYR A 140 -8.94 -23.05 -6.02
C TYR A 140 -8.49 -23.98 -4.90
N ASP A 141 -9.19 -23.92 -3.76
CA ASP A 141 -8.99 -24.77 -2.57
C ASP A 141 -7.56 -24.77 -2.02
N LYS A 142 -6.84 -23.66 -2.25
CA LYS A 142 -5.46 -23.47 -1.80
C LYS A 142 -5.27 -22.04 -1.30
N LYS A 143 -4.69 -21.93 -0.11
CA LYS A 143 -4.18 -20.66 0.42
C LYS A 143 -3.05 -20.15 -0.48
N THR A 144 -3.25 -18.98 -1.06
CA THR A 144 -2.40 -18.41 -2.10
C THR A 144 -1.93 -17.01 -1.68
N PRO A 145 -0.61 -16.74 -1.61
CA PRO A 145 -0.06 -15.46 -1.13
C PRO A 145 -0.19 -14.35 -2.16
N LEU A 146 -0.67 -13.16 -1.77
CA LEU A 146 -0.91 -12.01 -2.66
C LEU A 146 0.13 -10.91 -2.52
N LEU A 147 0.44 -10.60 -1.27
CA LEU A 147 1.12 -9.38 -0.90
C LEU A 147 1.73 -9.64 0.47
N PHE A 148 2.95 -9.20 0.69
CA PHE A 148 3.54 -9.24 2.02
C PHE A 148 4.12 -7.88 2.39
N PHE A 149 4.15 -7.61 3.69
CA PHE A 149 4.72 -6.42 4.32
C PHE A 149 5.93 -6.85 5.16
N GLY A 150 7.13 -6.74 4.59
CA GLY A 150 8.36 -7.26 5.21
C GLY A 150 9.30 -6.15 5.65
N MET A 151 10.11 -6.42 6.67
CA MET A 151 11.22 -5.53 7.08
C MET A 151 12.30 -5.42 5.99
N PHE A 152 12.97 -4.28 5.90
CA PHE A 152 14.26 -4.19 5.20
C PHE A 152 15.40 -4.54 6.15
N TRP A 153 16.46 -5.10 5.57
CA TRP A 153 17.76 -5.13 6.23
C TRP A 153 18.65 -3.96 5.82
N GLU A 154 19.45 -3.48 6.76
CA GLU A 154 20.55 -2.57 6.46
C GLU A 154 21.73 -3.40 5.91
N ASP A 155 22.20 -3.10 4.70
CA ASP A 155 23.41 -3.67 4.12
C ASP A 155 24.55 -2.62 4.19
N GLU A 156 25.80 -3.06 4.08
CA GLU A 156 26.96 -2.16 4.04
C GLU A 156 27.73 -2.37 2.74
N PHE A 157 27.67 -1.38 1.85
CA PHE A 157 28.38 -1.43 0.56
C PHE A 157 29.44 -0.34 0.52
N ASN A 158 30.71 -0.73 0.35
CA ASN A 158 31.87 0.18 0.37
C ASN A 158 31.97 1.05 1.64
N GLY A 159 31.66 0.50 2.82
CA GLY A 159 31.75 1.23 4.09
C GLY A 159 30.61 2.24 4.32
N GLN A 160 29.59 2.23 3.48
CA GLN A 160 28.37 3.03 3.66
C GLN A 160 27.20 2.10 3.95
N LYS A 161 26.48 2.40 5.04
CA LYS A 161 25.17 1.81 5.31
C LYS A 161 24.22 2.18 4.18
N VAL A 162 23.74 1.18 3.48
CA VAL A 162 22.70 1.31 2.45
C VAL A 162 21.48 0.54 2.91
N TYR A 163 20.35 1.24 3.00
CA TYR A 163 19.04 0.61 3.11
C TYR A 163 18.74 -0.04 1.76
N ARG A 164 19.15 -1.29 1.60
CA ARG A 164 18.74 -2.08 0.45
C ARG A 164 17.44 -2.75 0.80
N PHE A 165 16.37 -2.35 0.11
CA PHE A 165 15.31 -3.30 -0.20
C PHE A 165 15.97 -4.42 -1.01
N CYS A 166 16.45 -5.47 -0.35
CA CYS A 166 16.95 -6.64 -1.05
C CYS A 166 15.77 -7.51 -1.46
N TRP A 167 15.11 -7.11 -2.53
CA TRP A 167 14.44 -8.08 -3.38
C TRP A 167 15.39 -8.34 -4.53
N GLY A 168 16.33 -9.26 -4.33
CA GLY A 168 17.27 -9.68 -5.38
C GLY A 168 16.55 -10.36 -6.56
N GLU A 169 15.36 -10.90 -6.31
CA GLU A 169 14.53 -11.62 -7.27
C GLU A 169 13.04 -11.33 -7.00
N GLU A 170 12.19 -11.45 -8.03
CA GLU A 170 10.74 -11.41 -7.90
C GLU A 170 10.25 -12.52 -6.95
N VAL A 171 9.25 -12.23 -6.11
CA VAL A 171 8.61 -13.24 -5.27
C VAL A 171 7.46 -13.88 -6.02
N THR A 172 7.55 -15.18 -6.21
CA THR A 172 6.51 -15.99 -6.84
C THR A 172 5.62 -16.65 -5.78
N ARG A 173 4.49 -17.19 -6.21
CA ARG A 173 3.52 -17.90 -5.36
C ARG A 173 4.14 -18.94 -4.41
N GLU A 174 5.14 -19.69 -4.88
CA GLU A 174 5.74 -20.76 -4.07
C GLU A 174 6.58 -20.22 -2.90
N MET A 175 6.82 -18.90 -2.84
CA MET A 175 7.59 -18.21 -1.78
C MET A 175 9.01 -18.78 -1.59
N ASN A 176 9.53 -19.53 -2.56
CA ASN A 176 10.89 -20.06 -2.55
C ASN A 176 11.86 -18.94 -2.94
N ASN A 177 12.30 -18.13 -1.96
CA ASN A 177 13.26 -17.06 -2.18
C ASN A 177 14.17 -16.92 -0.96
N VAL A 178 15.49 -17.05 -1.17
CA VAL A 178 16.50 -16.95 -0.09
C VAL A 178 16.46 -15.59 0.63
N SER A 179 15.96 -14.55 -0.04
CA SER A 179 15.77 -13.23 0.56
C SER A 179 14.59 -13.20 1.54
N LEU A 180 13.56 -14.03 1.35
CA LEU A 180 12.45 -14.14 2.31
C LEU A 180 12.93 -14.76 3.63
N ASP A 181 13.82 -15.75 3.56
CA ASP A 181 14.39 -16.42 4.73
C ASP A 181 15.24 -15.48 5.62
N GLN A 182 15.60 -14.31 5.09
CA GLN A 182 16.40 -13.30 5.79
C GLN A 182 15.54 -12.18 6.41
N ILE A 183 14.23 -12.27 6.29
CA ILE A 183 13.30 -11.29 6.85
C ILE A 183 12.80 -11.78 8.20
N ASP A 184 13.32 -11.17 9.26
CA ASP A 184 12.99 -11.52 10.65
C ASP A 184 11.50 -11.36 10.98
N HIS A 185 10.81 -10.44 10.30
CA HIS A 185 9.38 -10.19 10.52
C HIS A 185 8.67 -9.73 9.24
N MET A 186 7.51 -10.35 8.96
CA MET A 186 6.63 -9.97 7.87
C MET A 186 5.14 -10.16 8.20
N ILE A 187 4.26 -9.41 7.52
CA ILE A 187 2.83 -9.70 7.47
C ILE A 187 2.49 -10.22 6.09
N LEU A 188 2.00 -11.45 5.99
CA LEU A 188 1.59 -12.09 4.74
C LEU A 188 0.08 -11.99 4.55
N VAL A 189 -0.35 -11.42 3.43
CA VAL A 189 -1.74 -11.43 2.98
C VAL A 189 -1.93 -12.53 1.94
N SER A 190 -2.82 -13.47 2.23
CA SER A 190 -3.16 -14.58 1.33
C SER A 190 -4.67 -14.65 1.10
N TYR A 191 -5.08 -15.30 0.02
CA TYR A 191 -6.49 -15.61 -0.25
C TYR A 191 -6.69 -17.10 -0.47
N GLU A 192 -7.93 -17.55 -0.35
CA GLU A 192 -8.37 -18.86 -0.79
C GLU A 192 -9.77 -18.73 -1.40
N LEU A 193 -9.99 -19.39 -2.53
CA LEU A 193 -11.30 -19.54 -3.17
C LEU A 193 -11.76 -20.98 -2.94
N LYS A 194 -12.83 -21.16 -2.17
CA LYS A 194 -13.46 -22.47 -1.92
C LYS A 194 -14.80 -22.57 -2.62
N ASP A 195 -15.18 -23.76 -3.06
CA ASP A 195 -16.55 -24.03 -3.50
C ASP A 195 -17.60 -23.83 -2.38
#